data_AF-Q8W3R8-F1
#
_entry.id   AF-Q8W3R8-F1
#
_cell.length_a   1.000
_cell.length_b   1.000
_cell.length_c   1.000
_cell.angle_alpha   90.00
_cell.angle_beta   90.00
_cell.angle_gamma   90.00
#
_symmetry.space_group_name_H-M   'P 1'
#
loop_
_entity.id
_entity.type
_entity.pdbx_description
1 polymer ?
#
loop_
_entity_poly.entity_id
_entity_poly.type
_entity_poly.pdbx_seq_one_letter_code
_entity_poly.pdbx_strand_id
1 'polypeptide(L)'
;QMDVKTAFLNGFLEEEVYMTQSEGFVDLKNPNKVCKLKRSIYGLKQASRSWNHRFDHVIKQNGSSRSVEEPCLYMKFSGNKVVFLLLYVDDM
;
A
#
# COMPACT_ATOMS: atom_id res chain seq x y z
N GLN A 1 10.19 -1.71 15.24
CA GLN A 1 9.06 -0.89 14.79
C GLN A 1 9.57 0.21 13.88
N MET A 2 9.06 0.25 12.67
CA MET A 2 9.36 1.18 11.59
C MET A 2 8.05 1.60 10.94
N ASP A 3 7.81 2.90 10.89
CA ASP A 3 6.70 3.49 10.15
C ASP A 3 7.03 3.60 8.66
N VAL A 4 6.19 3.04 7.80
CA VAL A 4 6.37 3.13 6.35
C VAL A 4 5.83 4.46 5.85
N LYS A 5 6.75 5.40 5.64
CA LYS A 5 6.41 6.69 5.02
C LYS A 5 5.63 6.49 3.73
N THR A 6 4.47 7.14 3.65
CA THR A 6 3.61 7.14 2.47
C THR A 6 3.14 5.74 2.04
N ALA A 7 2.96 4.81 2.98
CA ALA A 7 2.53 3.42 2.74
C ALA A 7 1.44 3.29 1.65
N PHE A 8 0.36 4.06 1.78
CA PHE A 8 -0.77 3.97 0.84
C PHE A 8 -0.42 4.41 -0.59
N LEU A 9 0.51 5.36 -0.78
CA LEU A 9 0.94 5.79 -2.12
C LEU A 9 1.69 4.70 -2.88
N ASN A 10 2.21 3.69 -2.19
CA ASN A 10 2.83 2.52 -2.81
C ASN A 10 1.78 1.53 -3.33
N GLY A 11 0.55 1.56 -2.80
CA GLY A 11 -0.55 0.71 -3.23
C GLY A 11 -1.02 1.03 -4.65
N PHE A 12 -1.24 -0.01 -5.45
CA PHE A 12 -1.91 0.11 -6.74
C PHE A 12 -3.43 0.00 -6.55
N LEU A 13 -4.17 0.73 -7.39
CA LEU A 13 -5.63 0.63 -7.48
C LEU A 13 -5.98 -0.38 -8.57
N GLU A 14 -6.86 -1.32 -8.26
CA GLU A 14 -7.39 -2.27 -9.25
C GLU A 14 -8.53 -1.61 -10.05
N GLU A 15 -9.36 -0.82 -9.37
CA GLU A 15 -10.41 -0.02 -10.00
C GLU A 15 -9.95 1.38 -10.44
N GLU A 16 -10.72 1.97 -11.37
CA GLU A 16 -10.55 3.38 -11.73
C GLU A 16 -11.24 4.29 -10.70
N VAL A 17 -10.44 5.02 -9.95
CA VAL A 17 -10.93 6.01 -8.98
C VAL A 17 -10.65 7.41 -9.48
N TYR A 18 -11.66 8.27 -9.41
CA TYR A 18 -11.56 9.69 -9.70
C TYR A 18 -11.87 10.49 -8.44
N MET A 19 -11.23 11.65 -8.28
CA MET A 19 -11.51 12.60 -7.22
C MET A 19 -11.70 14.00 -7.80
N THR A 20 -12.40 14.86 -7.07
CA THR A 20 -12.46 16.28 -7.39
C THR A 20 -11.06 16.88 -7.37
N GLN A 21 -10.86 17.97 -8.13
CA GLN A 21 -9.61 18.72 -8.09
C GLN A 21 -9.33 19.17 -6.66
N SER A 22 -8.08 19.00 -6.20
CA SER A 22 -7.69 19.42 -4.86
C SER A 22 -7.65 20.94 -4.76
N GLU A 23 -7.93 21.45 -3.56
CA GLU A 23 -7.76 22.86 -3.27
C GLU A 23 -6.34 23.34 -3.63
N GLY A 24 -6.23 24.51 -4.25
CA GLY A 24 -4.95 25.05 -4.75
C GLY A 24 -4.49 24.52 -6.11
N PHE A 25 -5.13 23.49 -6.67
CA PHE A 25 -4.77 22.90 -7.99
C PHE A 25 -5.92 22.90 -9.00
N VAL A 26 -7.00 23.62 -8.71
CA VAL A 26 -8.16 23.73 -9.61
C VAL A 26 -7.76 24.47 -10.90
N ASP A 27 -7.98 23.84 -12.04
CA ASP A 27 -7.86 24.49 -13.34
C ASP A 27 -9.07 25.42 -13.57
N LEU A 28 -8.83 26.73 -13.48
CA LEU A 28 -9.86 27.76 -13.67
C LEU A 28 -10.50 27.73 -15.07
N LYS A 29 -9.79 27.23 -16.09
CA LYS A 29 -10.36 27.08 -17.44
C LYS A 29 -11.24 25.83 -17.54
N ASN A 30 -11.05 24.86 -16.66
CA ASN A 30 -11.76 23.58 -16.66
C ASN A 30 -12.19 23.17 -15.24
N PRO A 31 -13.07 23.94 -14.58
CA PRO A 31 -13.40 23.73 -13.16
C PRO A 31 -14.09 22.38 -12.90
N ASN A 32 -14.77 21.83 -13.92
CA ASN A 32 -15.52 20.57 -13.81
C ASN A 32 -14.67 19.32 -14.09
N LYS A 33 -13.36 19.46 -14.34
CA LYS A 33 -12.49 18.28 -14.47
C LYS A 33 -12.32 17.58 -13.13
N VAL A 34 -11.96 16.30 -13.22
CA VAL A 34 -11.64 15.43 -12.09
C VAL A 34 -10.25 14.83 -12.28
N CYS A 35 -9.59 14.49 -11.17
CA CYS A 35 -8.30 13.83 -11.16
C CYS A 35 -8.47 12.32 -11.14
N LYS A 36 -7.88 11.61 -12.09
CA LYS A 36 -7.76 10.15 -12.04
C LYS A 36 -6.63 9.77 -11.08
N LEU A 37 -6.95 8.97 -10.07
CA LEU A 37 -5.95 8.46 -9.14
C LEU A 37 -5.14 7.33 -9.80
N LYS A 38 -3.82 7.49 -9.81
CA LYS A 38 -2.88 6.47 -10.32
C LYS A 38 -2.38 5.52 -9.24
N ARG A 39 -2.53 5.91 -7.98
CA ARG A 39 -2.07 5.22 -6.77
C ARG A 39 -3.14 5.35 -5.70
N SER A 40 -3.10 4.44 -4.75
CA SER A 40 -3.97 4.56 -3.58
C SER A 40 -3.53 5.74 -2.71
N ILE A 41 -4.47 6.35 -2.01
CA ILE A 41 -4.23 7.49 -1.11
C ILE A 41 -4.97 7.25 0.20
N TYR A 42 -4.54 7.92 1.27
CA TYR A 42 -5.25 7.87 2.54
C TYR A 42 -6.71 8.32 2.39
N GLY A 43 -7.61 7.69 3.14
CA GLY A 43 -9.05 7.97 3.09
C GLY A 43 -9.84 7.16 2.05
N LEU A 44 -9.17 6.49 1.10
CA LEU A 44 -9.83 5.48 0.27
C LEU A 44 -10.14 4.23 1.09
N LYS A 45 -11.35 3.67 0.93
CA LYS A 45 -11.78 2.45 1.65
C LYS A 45 -10.85 1.25 1.41
N GLN A 46 -10.25 1.20 0.23
CA GLN A 46 -9.35 0.15 -0.23
C GLN A 46 -7.88 0.45 0.03
N ALA A 47 -7.51 1.60 0.62
CA ALA A 47 -6.12 2.03 0.74
C ALA A 47 -5.20 1.03 1.43
N SER A 48 -5.61 0.57 2.61
CA SER A 48 -4.85 -0.42 3.38
C SER A 48 -4.74 -1.76 2.66
N ARG A 49 -5.78 -2.16 1.91
CA ARG A 49 -5.78 -3.41 1.13
C ARG A 49 -4.84 -3.32 -0.07
N SER A 50 -4.89 -2.22 -0.83
CA SER A 50 -3.97 -1.94 -1.94
C SER A 50 -2.51 -1.93 -1.48
N TRP A 51 -2.25 -1.35 -0.32
CA TRP A 51 -0.92 -1.38 0.31
C TRP A 51 -0.52 -2.81 0.72
N ASN A 52 -1.37 -3.54 1.44
CA ASN A 52 -1.08 -4.91 1.89
C ASN A 52 -0.75 -5.84 0.71
N HIS A 53 -1.52 -5.77 -0.38
CA HIS A 53 -1.25 -6.55 -1.60
C HIS A 53 0.09 -6.19 -2.24
N ARG A 54 0.41 -4.90 -2.32
CA ARG A 54 1.71 -4.45 -2.84
C ARG A 54 2.86 -4.96 -1.98
N PHE A 55 2.74 -4.83 -0.66
CA PHE A 55 3.75 -5.30 0.28
C PHE A 55 3.96 -6.81 0.16
N ASP A 56 2.86 -7.58 0.19
CA ASP A 56 2.87 -9.03 0.05
C ASP A 56 3.61 -9.50 -1.20
N HIS A 57 3.33 -8.86 -2.34
CA HIS A 57 3.99 -9.15 -3.60
C HIS A 57 5.51 -8.91 -3.51
N VAL A 58 5.92 -7.75 -2.99
CA VAL A 58 7.34 -7.35 -2.92
C VAL A 58 8.11 -8.21 -1.91
N ILE A 59 7.54 -8.47 -0.74
CA ILE A 59 8.23 -9.21 0.32
C ILE A 59 8.40 -10.70 -0.04
N LYS A 60 7.44 -11.26 -0.78
CA LYS A 60 7.54 -12.61 -1.37
C LYS A 60 8.60 -12.69 -2.46
N GLN A 61 8.69 -11.68 -3.33
CA GLN A 61 9.78 -11.58 -4.31
C GLN A 61 11.16 -11.51 -3.64
N ASN A 62 11.23 -10.93 -2.45
CA ASN A 62 12.45 -10.92 -1.63
C ASN A 62 12.72 -12.23 -0.87
N GLY A 63 11.95 -13.29 -1.12
CA GLY A 63 12.17 -14.63 -0.58
C GLY A 63 11.55 -14.89 0.80
N SER A 64 10.60 -14.04 1.24
CA SER A 64 9.84 -14.28 2.47
C SER A 64 8.54 -15.04 2.16
N SER A 65 8.06 -15.86 3.10
CA SER A 65 6.75 -16.49 3.04
C SER A 65 5.80 -15.86 4.06
N ARG A 66 4.52 -15.77 3.71
CA ARG A 66 3.46 -15.30 4.61
C ARG A 66 2.93 -16.48 5.42
N SER A 67 2.72 -16.31 6.74
CA SER A 67 2.03 -17.32 7.55
C SER A 67 0.57 -17.46 7.11
N VAL A 68 0.06 -18.68 7.17
CA VAL A 68 -1.34 -19.00 6.85
C VAL A 68 -2.25 -18.69 8.04
N GLU A 69 -1.75 -18.94 9.24
CA GLU A 69 -2.43 -18.75 10.52
C GLU A 69 -2.48 -17.27 10.90
N GLU A 70 -1.38 -16.55 10.68
CA GLU A 70 -1.23 -15.13 11.01
C GLU A 70 -0.84 -14.32 9.75
N PRO A 71 -1.80 -13.83 8.96
CA PRO A 71 -1.51 -13.12 7.71
C PRO A 71 -0.72 -11.81 7.87
N CYS A 72 -0.55 -11.27 9.08
CA CYS A 72 0.36 -10.14 9.30
C CYS A 72 1.83 -10.57 9.40
N LEU A 73 2.11 -11.86 9.59
CA LEU A 73 3.45 -12.41 9.81
C LEU A 73 4.08 -12.92 8.51
N TYR A 74 5.32 -12.48 8.28
CA TYR A 74 6.21 -12.95 7.24
C TYR A 74 7.47 -13.56 7.84
N MET A 75 7.95 -14.64 7.23
CA MET A 75 9.15 -15.35 7.65
C MET A 75 10.12 -15.47 6.49
N LYS A 76 11.41 -15.24 6.76
CA LYS A 76 12.48 -15.50 5.82
C LYS A 76 13.57 -16.35 6.48
N PHE A 77 13.83 -17.51 5.90
CA PHE A 77 14.87 -18.43 6.37
C PHE A 77 16.16 -18.23 5.57
N SER A 78 17.30 -18.20 6.27
CA SER A 78 18.62 -18.12 5.67
C SER A 78 19.59 -19.00 6.47
N GLY A 79 19.73 -20.25 6.03
CA GLY A 79 20.46 -21.28 6.78
C GLY A 79 19.81 -21.56 8.13
N ASN A 80 20.55 -21.35 9.22
CA ASN A 80 20.07 -21.49 10.60
C ASN A 80 19.45 -20.20 11.17
N LYS A 81 19.36 -19.13 10.39
CA LYS A 81 18.77 -17.85 10.81
C LYS A 81 17.35 -17.72 10.25
N VAL A 82 16.49 -17.09 11.04
CA VAL A 82 15.14 -16.72 10.65
C VAL A 82 14.91 -15.25 10.96
N VAL A 83 14.25 -14.55 10.05
CA VAL A 83 13.73 -13.19 10.25
C VAL A 83 12.22 -13.27 10.27
N PHE A 84 11.61 -12.73 11.33
CA PHE A 84 10.18 -12.52 11.44
C PHE A 84 9.88 -11.05 11.19
N LEU A 85 8.92 -10.78 10.31
CA LEU A 85 8.42 -9.44 10.02
C LEU A 85 6.92 -9.43 10.23
N LEU A 86 6.44 -8.52 11.06
CA LEU A 86 5.02 -8.29 11.28
C LEU A 86 4.63 -7.01 10.54
N LEU A 87 3.53 -7.03 9.80
CA LEU A 87 2.97 -5.84 9.16
C LEU A 87 1.59 -5.56 9.76
N TYR A 88 1.44 -4.41 10.41
CA TYR A 88 0.17 -3.91 10.89
C TYR A 88 -0.14 -2.57 10.24
N VAL A 89 -1.04 -2.58 9.24
CA VAL A 89 -1.36 -1.40 8.42
C VAL A 89 -0.09 -0.82 7.77
N ASP A 90 0.48 0.24 8.32
CA ASP A 90 1.69 0.95 7.89
C ASP A 90 2.89 0.79 8.83
N ASP A 91 2.72 0.13 9.98
CA ASP A 91 3.78 -0.23 10.93
C ASP A 91 4.41 -1.60 10.62
N MET A 92 5.74 -1.69 10.76
CA MET A 92 6.54 -2.94 10.66
C MET A 92 7.50 -3.18 11.82
#